data_AF-A0A1V5KBY4-F1
#
_entry.id   AF-A0A1V5KBY4-F1
#
_cell.length_a   1.000
_cell.length_b   1.000
_cell.length_c   1.000
_cell.angle_alpha   90.00
_cell.angle_beta   90.00
_cell.angle_gamma   90.00
#
_symmetry.space_group_name_H-M   'P 1'
#
loop_
_entity.id
_entity.type
_entity.pdbx_description
1 polymer ?
#
loop_
_entity_poly.entity_id
_entity_poly.type
_entity_poly.pdbx_seq_one_letter_code
_entity_poly.pdbx_strand_id
1 'polypeptide(L)' 'MAIRKKPKTEFGLELLQFCARYGITYKQVAEDAGVKHSTLVECTTGRCAGHELIPKVRQYMEDYEARTGANA' A
#
# COMPACT_ATOMS: atom_id res chain seq x y z
N MET A 1 -16.23 0.68 -24.40
CA MET A 1 -15.79 1.60 -23.33
C MET A 1 -14.45 1.11 -22.80
N ALA A 2 -13.35 1.79 -23.15
CA ALA A 2 -12.08 1.53 -22.48
C ALA A 2 -12.24 1.97 -21.03
N ILE A 3 -12.34 1.02 -20.10
CA ILE A 3 -12.17 1.30 -18.68
C ILE A 3 -10.72 1.74 -18.56
N ARG A 4 -10.48 3.05 -18.75
CA ARG A 4 -9.20 3.69 -18.47
C ARG A 4 -8.98 3.52 -16.98
N LYS A 5 -8.40 2.39 -16.57
CA LYS A 5 -7.89 2.19 -15.21
C LYS A 5 -7.03 3.42 -14.96
N LYS A 6 -7.48 4.30 -14.05
CA LYS A 6 -6.70 5.48 -13.69
C LYS A 6 -5.27 5.00 -13.42
N PRO A 7 -4.25 5.63 -14.03
CA PRO A 7 -2.89 5.21 -13.80
C PRO A 7 -2.65 5.20 -12.28
N LYS A 8 -2.12 4.08 -11.76
CA LYS A 8 -1.75 4.00 -10.35
C LYS A 8 -0.74 5.12 -10.07
N THR A 9 -0.90 5.78 -8.94
CA THR A 9 0.10 6.73 -8.44
C THR A 9 1.41 6.01 -8.14
N GLU A 10 2.53 6.74 -7.99
CA GLU A 10 3.82 6.15 -7.61
C GLU A 10 3.69 5.28 -6.35
N PHE A 11 3.01 5.77 -5.32
CA PHE A 11 2.66 5.01 -4.12
C PHE A 11 1.84 3.74 -4.44
N GLY A 12 0.90 3.82 -5.36
CA GLY A 12 0.09 2.67 -5.79
C GLY A 12 0.90 1.58 -6.50
N LEU A 13 2.02 1.95 -7.14
CA LEU A 13 2.98 1.03 -7.74
C LEU A 13 3.93 0.45 -6.68
N GLU A 14 4.45 1.29 -5.77
CA GLU A 14 5.28 0.84 -4.63
C GLU A 14 4.53 -0.21 -3.79
N LEU A 15 3.28 0.06 -3.44
CA LEU A 15 2.45 -0.86 -2.66
C LEU A 15 2.14 -2.15 -3.42
N LEU A 16 1.98 -2.08 -4.75
CA LEU A 16 1.80 -3.28 -5.57
C LEU A 16 3.08 -4.13 -5.57
N GLN A 17 4.24 -3.50 -5.73
CA GLN A 17 5.53 -4.18 -5.72
C GLN A 17 5.82 -4.81 -4.36
N PHE A 18 5.51 -4.11 -3.27
CA PHE A 18 5.62 -4.62 -1.91
C PHE A 18 4.72 -5.85 -1.68
N CYS A 19 3.44 -5.77 -2.07
CA CYS A 19 2.52 -6.91 -2.00
C CYS A 19 3.05 -8.10 -2.81
N ALA A 20 3.59 -7.86 -4.01
CA ALA A 20 4.16 -8.91 -4.85
C ALA A 20 5.45 -9.50 -4.27
N ARG A 21 6.29 -8.70 -3.61
CA ARG A 21 7.56 -9.11 -3.01
C ARG A 21 7.36 -10.02 -1.80
N TYR A 22 6.40 -9.69 -0.94
CA TYR A 22 6.15 -10.41 0.31
C TYR A 22 4.98 -11.40 0.23
N GLY A 23 4.27 -11.46 -0.90
CA GLY A 23 3.13 -12.35 -1.09
C GLY A 23 1.91 -11.99 -0.22
N ILE A 24 1.83 -10.74 0.25
CA ILE A 24 0.73 -10.25 1.09
C ILE A 24 -0.30 -9.47 0.27
N THR A 25 -1.50 -9.35 0.81
CA THR A 25 -2.61 -8.65 0.15
C THR A 25 -2.79 -7.23 0.66
N TYR A 26 -3.37 -6.35 -0.17
CA TYR A 26 -3.77 -4.99 0.23
C TYR A 26 -4.64 -4.98 1.50
N LYS A 27 -5.45 -6.02 1.71
CA LYS A 27 -6.29 -6.16 2.89
C LYS A 27 -5.44 -6.31 4.15
N GLN A 28 -4.47 -7.22 4.14
CA GLN A 28 -3.55 -7.43 5.26
C GLN A 28 -2.76 -6.16 5.56
N VAL A 29 -2.17 -5.54 4.52
CA VAL A 29 -1.45 -4.26 4.69
C VAL A 29 -2.35 -3.20 5.32
N ALA A 30 -3.62 -3.12 4.94
CA ALA A 30 -4.57 -2.19 5.53
C ALA A 30 -4.87 -2.50 7.00
N GLU A 31 -5.11 -3.77 7.33
CA GLU A 31 -5.38 -4.23 8.70
C GLU A 31 -4.19 -3.97 9.63
N ASP A 32 -2.97 -4.36 9.22
CA ASP A 32 -1.76 -4.16 10.01
C ASP A 32 -1.35 -2.68 10.12
N ALA A 33 -1.51 -1.89 9.04
CA ALA A 33 -1.24 -0.45 9.09
C ALA A 33 -2.35 0.36 9.80
N GLY A 34 -3.43 -0.29 10.23
CA GLY A 34 -4.55 0.36 10.92
C GLY A 34 -5.35 1.33 10.03
N VAL A 35 -5.39 1.08 8.72
CA VAL A 35 -6.11 1.91 7.74
C VAL A 35 -7.25 1.13 7.10
N LYS A 36 -8.32 1.82 6.70
CA LYS A 36 -9.41 1.17 5.96
C LYS A 36 -8.93 0.74 4.57
N HIS A 37 -9.22 -0.50 4.18
CA HIS A 37 -8.88 -1.04 2.86
C HIS A 37 -9.39 -0.17 1.69
N SER A 38 -10.62 0.36 1.78
CA SER A 38 -11.15 1.29 0.76
C SER A 38 -10.27 2.53 0.62
N THR A 39 -9.86 3.14 1.74
CA THR A 39 -9.02 4.33 1.76
C THR A 39 -7.62 4.05 1.19
N LEU A 40 -7.05 2.87 1.49
CA LEU A 40 -5.78 2.43 0.90
C LEU A 40 -5.89 2.32 -0.63
N VAL A 41 -6.93 1.67 -1.14
CA VAL A 41 -7.19 1.53 -2.59
C VAL A 41 -7.41 2.90 -3.24
N GLU A 42 -8.18 3.79 -2.61
CA GLU A 42 -8.40 5.16 -3.09
C GLU A 42 -7.12 5.99 -3.10
N CYS A 43 -6.22 5.79 -2.14
CA CYS A 43 -4.89 6.42 -2.11
C CYS A 43 -4.02 5.95 -3.29
N THR A 44 -4.06 4.66 -3.66
CA THR A 44 -3.32 4.15 -4.84
C THR A 44 -3.80 4.72 -6.18
N THR A 45 -5.00 5.28 -6.22
CA THR A 45 -5.61 5.86 -7.44
C THR A 45 -5.69 7.39 -7.38
N GLY A 46 -5.03 8.01 -6.40
CA GLY A 46 -4.92 9.46 -6.25
C GLY A 46 -6.22 10.17 -5.84
N ARG A 47 -7.17 9.45 -5.23
CA ARG A 47 -8.47 10.01 -4.84
C ARG A 47 -8.54 10.51 -3.39
N CYS A 48 -7.62 10.09 -2.51
CA CYS A 48 -7.65 10.40 -1.09
C CYS A 48 -6.43 11.24 -0.66
N ALA A 49 -6.55 11.95 0.47
CA ALA A 49 -5.50 12.79 1.04
C ALA A 49 -4.27 11.96 1.44
N GLY A 50 -3.34 11.80 0.50
CA GLY A 50 -2.12 11.01 0.68
C GLY A 50 -1.18 11.54 1.76
N HIS A 51 -1.36 12.78 2.20
CA HIS A 51 -0.52 13.43 3.21
C HIS A 51 -0.41 12.63 4.53
N GLU A 52 -1.50 12.06 5.04
CA GLU A 52 -1.47 11.30 6.31
C GLU A 52 -1.31 9.80 6.10
N LEU A 53 -1.78 9.27 4.96
CA LEU A 53 -1.85 7.82 4.74
C LEU A 53 -0.56 7.26 4.14
N ILE A 54 0.10 7.98 3.23
CA ILE A 54 1.36 7.57 2.62
C ILE A 54 2.45 7.34 3.69
N PRO A 55 2.73 8.26 4.64
CA PRO A 55 3.77 8.02 5.64
C PRO A 55 3.42 6.86 6.57
N LYS A 56 2.15 6.68 6.97
CA LYS A 56 1.73 5.53 7.79
C LYS A 56 1.98 4.19 7.10
N VAL A 57 1.59 4.08 5.83
CA VAL A 57 1.79 2.84 5.08
C VAL A 57 3.26 2.61 4.77
N ARG A 58 4.04 3.66 4.50
CA ARG A 58 5.51 3.55 4.33
C ARG A 58 6.19 3.09 5.62
N GLN A 59 5.81 3.63 6.77
CA GLN A 59 6.33 3.18 8.05
C GLN A 59 6.01 1.71 8.31
N TYR A 60 4.79 1.28 7.96
CA TYR A 60 4.40 -0.12 8.05
C TYR A 60 5.23 -1.00 7.09
N MET A 61 5.45 -0.57 5.86
CA MET A 61 6.31 -1.31 4.92
C MET A 61 7.71 -1.47 5.50
N GLU A 62 8.32 -0.41 6.00
CA GLU A 62 9.66 -0.43 6.59
C GLU A 62 9.73 -1.34 7.83
N ASP A 63 8.74 -1.28 8.72
CA ASP A 63 8.61 -2.17 9.87
C ASP A 63 8.44 -3.65 9.45
N TYR A 64 7.63 -3.89 8.41
CA TYR A 64 7.40 -5.21 7.89
C TYR A 64 8.65 -5.77 7.19
N GLU A 65 9.38 -4.95 6.43
CA GLU A 65 10.67 -5.31 5.85
C GLU A 65 11.69 -5.58 6.97
N ALA A 66 11.70 -4.79 8.05
CA ALA A 66 12.56 -5.03 9.20
C ALA A 66 12.21 -6.33 9.93
N ARG A 67 10.93 -6.62 10.19
CA ARG A 67 10.48 -7.89 10.81
C ARG A 67 10.73 -9.10 9.93
N THR A 68 10.44 -8.99 8.63
CA THR A 68 10.56 -10.10 7.69
C THR A 68 12.01 -10.34 7.28
N GLY A 69 12.80 -9.27 7.15
CA GLY A 69 14.24 -9.33 6.83
C GLY A 69 15.12 -9.66 8.04
N ALA A 70 14.69 -9.40 9.27
CA ALA A 70 15.40 -9.84 10.48
C ALA A 70 15.31 -11.36 10.71
N ASN A 71 14.48 -12.07 9.94
CA ASN A 71 14.29 -13.52 10.06
C ASN A 71 14.75 -14.28 8.80
N ALA A 72 15.61 -13.67 7.99
CA ALA A 72 16.24 -14.27 6.80
C ALA A 72 17.74 -14.50 7.03
#